data_AF-A0A166WYY8-F1
#
_entry.id   AF-A0A166WYY8-F1
#
_cell.length_a   1.000
_cell.length_b   1.000
_cell.length_c   1.000
_cell.angle_alpha   90.00
_cell.angle_beta   90.00
_cell.angle_gamma   90.00
#
_symmetry.space_group_name_H-M   'P 1'
#
loop_
_entity.id
_entity.type
_entity.pdbx_description
1 polymer ?
#
loop_
_entity_poly.entity_id
_entity_poly.type
_entity_poly.pdbx_seq_one_letter_code
_entity_poly.pdbx_strand_id
1 'polypeptide(L)'
;MCTKALLSMAACIVLPAIANADPAPKWITIESQASHHYQLQNALKGTVYQSAISSSTDVDVLLVDEQEHFQLSHFMHDHYHRCGGFVAHDSEIEAQQYLSQLAQAHLAQPAQTYTIDNGDTVQDLISRVSTTGLDSTVNSLMSFYNRYYTQQSGVDASNWVKQHWADISKNRADITVEQYSHQWAQPSVIATIPGSEKADEIVIIGGHLDSINSSNSSNGRAPGADDNASGIAVLSEVLKAIADSGFKPKRTVQIMGYAAEEVGLRGSKAIAADYVAQGKNVVGMAQFDMSGNKGGSYDIVFITDYTNSAQNTFMSQLLDAYLPNVNYGFDRCGYGCSDHASWYQQGIAASFPFESRMREANRSIHTSNDTGFDASHSINFAKLAAAYVAELAKTAGSTPPPPPTDPTPIQKVITGVDVGSGQWQRFSLALGSGYQELKVSISGGTGDADLYVNFGSQSSTSTYRCRPYLYGNNESCTFNAPSAGNWYFDIRGYSQSSGVSLTYSAK
;
A
#
# COMPACT_ATOMS: atom_id res chain seq x y z
N MET A 1 60.64 53.95 -17.08
CA MET A 1 59.44 54.68 -17.56
C MET A 1 58.73 53.82 -18.58
N CYS A 2 57.55 53.29 -18.25
CA CYS A 2 56.40 53.10 -19.16
C CYS A 2 55.32 52.27 -18.46
N THR A 3 54.41 53.01 -17.83
CA THR A 3 52.95 52.92 -17.90
C THR A 3 52.29 51.58 -18.24
N LYS A 4 51.48 51.10 -17.28
CA LYS A 4 50.40 50.11 -17.44
C LYS A 4 49.37 50.62 -18.46
N ALA A 5 48.91 49.74 -19.34
CA ALA A 5 47.66 49.87 -20.08
C ALA A 5 46.74 48.69 -19.70
N LEU A 6 45.57 48.99 -19.14
CA LEU A 6 44.47 48.04 -18.99
C LEU A 6 43.83 47.83 -20.36
N LEU A 7 43.68 46.57 -20.80
CA LEU A 7 42.70 46.19 -21.81
C LEU A 7 41.56 45.43 -21.12
N SER A 8 40.36 46.00 -21.22
CA SER A 8 39.09 45.35 -20.94
C SER A 8 38.76 44.42 -22.12
N MET A 9 38.67 43.11 -21.86
CA MET A 9 38.06 42.16 -22.79
C MET A 9 36.62 41.90 -22.34
N ALA A 10 35.66 42.42 -23.12
CA ALA A 10 34.28 41.97 -23.07
C ALA A 10 34.21 40.57 -23.72
N ALA A 11 34.11 39.53 -22.91
CA ALA A 11 33.81 38.18 -23.39
C ALA A 11 32.31 38.12 -23.75
N CYS A 12 32.02 38.08 -25.05
CA CYS A 12 30.70 37.78 -25.57
C CYS A 12 30.42 36.29 -25.29
N ILE A 13 29.68 36.00 -24.21
CA ILE A 13 29.20 34.66 -23.92
C ILE A 13 28.07 34.37 -24.91
N VAL A 14 28.40 33.63 -25.97
CA VAL A 14 27.39 32.97 -26.79
C VAL A 14 26.86 31.81 -25.97
N LEU A 15 25.70 32.00 -25.34
CA LEU A 15 24.91 30.88 -24.81
C LEU A 15 24.53 30.00 -26.01
N PRO A 16 24.84 28.70 -26.01
CA PRO A 16 24.25 27.82 -27.00
C PRO A 16 22.76 27.77 -26.69
N ALA A 17 21.95 28.19 -27.66
CA ALA A 17 20.53 27.86 -27.66
C ALA A 17 20.44 26.34 -27.61
N ILE A 18 19.94 25.80 -26.49
CA ILE A 18 19.51 24.41 -26.43
C ILE A 18 18.32 24.34 -27.37
N ALA A 19 18.56 23.89 -28.60
CA ALA A 19 17.49 23.45 -29.47
C ALA A 19 16.81 22.28 -28.75
N ASN A 20 15.54 22.45 -28.40
CA ASN A 20 14.68 21.34 -27.99
C ASN A 20 14.68 20.34 -29.16
N ALA A 21 15.47 19.27 -29.04
CA ALA A 21 15.28 18.12 -29.91
C ALA A 21 13.85 17.61 -29.67
N ASP A 22 13.11 17.36 -30.74
CA ASP A 22 11.83 16.66 -30.61
C ASP A 22 12.06 15.37 -29.81
N PRO A 23 11.21 15.07 -28.81
CA PRO A 23 11.42 13.91 -27.96
C PRO A 23 11.34 12.65 -28.82
N ALA A 24 12.43 11.86 -28.80
CA ALA A 24 12.55 10.65 -29.60
C ALA A 24 11.49 9.62 -29.18
N PRO A 25 10.97 8.80 -30.11
CA PRO A 25 10.01 7.76 -29.78
C PRO A 25 10.55 6.83 -28.70
N LYS A 26 9.65 6.40 -27.80
CA LYS A 26 9.96 5.52 -26.68
C LYS A 26 9.36 4.15 -26.92
N TRP A 27 10.10 3.13 -26.53
CA TRP A 27 9.54 1.79 -26.44
C TRP A 27 8.63 1.74 -25.22
N ILE A 28 7.46 1.15 -25.36
CA ILE A 28 6.54 0.95 -24.25
C ILE A 28 6.21 -0.53 -24.12
N THR A 29 5.90 -0.94 -22.90
CA THR A 29 5.23 -2.19 -22.62
C THR A 29 3.82 -1.90 -22.12
N ILE A 30 2.84 -2.65 -22.60
CA ILE A 30 1.41 -2.42 -22.34
C ILE A 30 0.65 -3.74 -22.42
N GLU A 31 -0.42 -3.92 -21.64
CA GLU A 31 -1.26 -5.12 -21.70
C GLU A 31 -1.74 -5.39 -23.15
N SER A 32 -1.60 -6.62 -23.64
CA SER A 32 -1.83 -6.96 -25.06
C SER A 32 -3.26 -6.62 -25.53
N GLN A 33 -4.27 -6.78 -24.66
CA GLN A 33 -5.64 -6.39 -25.02
C GLN A 33 -5.77 -4.88 -25.27
N ALA A 34 -5.16 -4.06 -24.40
CA ALA A 34 -5.18 -2.61 -24.53
C ALA A 34 -4.33 -2.14 -25.72
N SER A 35 -3.16 -2.73 -25.91
CA SER A 35 -2.29 -2.54 -27.08
C SER A 35 -3.05 -2.74 -28.39
N HIS A 36 -3.68 -3.90 -28.59
CA HIS A 36 -4.41 -4.18 -29.82
C HIS A 36 -5.58 -3.23 -30.05
N HIS A 37 -6.30 -2.85 -28.99
CA HIS A 37 -7.40 -1.89 -29.09
C HIS A 37 -6.89 -0.49 -29.47
N TYR A 38 -5.81 -0.01 -28.85
CA TYR A 38 -5.21 1.29 -29.18
C TYR A 38 -4.68 1.33 -30.62
N GLN A 39 -3.95 0.28 -31.04
CA GLN A 39 -3.46 0.15 -32.40
C GLN A 39 -4.62 0.14 -33.42
N LEU A 40 -5.71 -0.57 -33.16
CA LEU A 40 -6.88 -0.61 -34.04
C LEU A 40 -7.54 0.77 -34.17
N GLN A 41 -7.73 1.48 -33.04
CA GLN A 41 -8.35 2.80 -33.04
C GLN A 41 -7.54 3.82 -33.85
N ASN A 42 -6.21 3.75 -33.81
CA ASN A 42 -5.33 4.67 -34.51
C ASN A 42 -4.98 4.22 -35.95
N ALA A 43 -5.06 2.92 -36.26
CA ALA A 43 -5.01 2.43 -37.63
C ALA A 43 -6.15 3.01 -38.49
N LEU A 44 -7.35 3.19 -37.90
CA LEU A 44 -8.47 3.87 -38.54
C LEU A 44 -8.18 5.36 -38.85
N LYS A 45 -7.21 5.97 -38.17
CA LYS A 45 -6.71 7.34 -38.42
C LYS A 45 -5.46 7.37 -39.30
N GLY A 46 -5.00 6.21 -39.80
CA GLY A 46 -3.82 6.07 -40.65
C GLY A 46 -2.48 5.93 -39.91
N THR A 47 -2.48 5.73 -38.59
CA THR A 47 -1.26 5.54 -37.78
C THR A 47 -0.99 4.06 -37.57
N VAL A 48 0.25 3.63 -37.78
CA VAL A 48 0.69 2.25 -37.57
C VAL A 48 1.93 2.27 -36.68
N TYR A 49 1.87 1.51 -35.58
CA TYR A 49 2.97 1.44 -34.62
C TYR A 49 3.93 0.31 -34.98
N GLN A 50 5.21 0.55 -34.79
CA GLN A 50 6.20 -0.52 -34.82
C GLN A 50 6.05 -1.37 -33.54
N SER A 51 6.07 -2.69 -33.69
CA SER A 51 6.02 -3.64 -32.58
C SER A 51 7.25 -4.53 -32.54
N ALA A 52 7.59 -5.02 -31.35
CA ALA A 52 8.61 -6.04 -31.15
C ALA A 52 7.98 -7.32 -30.58
N ILE A 53 8.67 -8.45 -30.75
CA ILE A 53 8.23 -9.72 -30.16
C ILE A 53 8.33 -9.59 -28.64
N SER A 54 7.22 -9.79 -27.94
CA SER A 54 7.22 -9.82 -26.48
C SER A 54 7.70 -11.16 -25.94
N SER A 55 8.47 -11.13 -24.85
CA SER A 55 8.77 -12.32 -24.04
C SER A 55 7.62 -12.73 -23.12
N SER A 56 6.53 -11.94 -23.07
CA SER A 56 5.30 -12.20 -22.32
C SER A 56 4.13 -12.45 -23.27
N THR A 57 3.18 -13.31 -22.88
CA THR A 57 1.97 -13.56 -23.67
C THR A 57 0.90 -12.48 -23.49
N ASP A 58 0.98 -11.72 -22.40
CA ASP A 58 -0.10 -10.83 -21.95
C ASP A 58 0.29 -9.34 -22.00
N VAL A 59 1.53 -9.05 -22.45
CA VAL A 59 2.08 -7.70 -22.56
C VAL A 59 2.74 -7.56 -23.92
N ASP A 60 2.42 -6.51 -24.67
CA ASP A 60 3.03 -6.18 -25.96
C ASP A 60 4.13 -5.14 -25.82
N VAL A 61 5.02 -5.08 -26.80
CA VAL A 61 6.10 -4.09 -26.91
C VAL A 61 5.88 -3.25 -28.16
N LEU A 62 5.68 -1.94 -27.97
CA LEU A 62 5.38 -0.99 -29.05
C LEU A 62 6.35 0.19 -29.02
N LEU A 63 6.68 0.73 -30.18
CA LEU A 63 7.36 2.03 -30.29
C LEU A 63 6.30 3.11 -30.49
N VAL A 64 6.20 4.04 -29.54
CA VAL A 64 5.20 5.10 -29.53
C VAL A 64 5.91 6.45 -29.35
N ASP A 65 5.52 7.45 -30.13
CA ASP A 65 6.09 8.79 -29.98
C ASP A 65 5.81 9.31 -28.57
N GLU A 66 6.81 9.92 -27.94
CA GLU A 66 6.69 10.42 -26.56
C GLU A 66 5.60 11.50 -26.44
N GLN A 67 5.34 12.22 -27.54
CA GLN A 67 4.21 13.16 -27.63
C GLN A 67 2.84 12.45 -27.66
N GLU A 68 2.74 11.18 -27.99
CA GLU A 68 1.48 10.42 -27.98
C GLU A 68 1.21 9.74 -26.64
N HIS A 69 2.18 9.70 -25.72
CA HIS A 69 2.04 9.04 -24.42
C HIS A 69 0.84 9.57 -23.64
N PHE A 70 0.51 10.85 -23.75
CA PHE A 70 -0.69 11.40 -23.12
C PHE A 70 -1.99 10.86 -23.72
N GLN A 71 -2.03 10.64 -25.03
CA GLN A 71 -3.20 10.06 -25.70
C GLN A 71 -3.36 8.60 -25.29
N LEU A 72 -2.23 7.91 -25.08
CA LEU A 72 -2.22 6.57 -24.54
C LEU A 72 -2.70 6.55 -23.09
N SER A 73 -2.18 7.40 -22.20
CA SER A 73 -2.67 7.52 -20.82
C SER A 73 -4.18 7.86 -20.78
N HIS A 74 -4.64 8.76 -21.66
CA HIS A 74 -6.05 9.10 -21.79
C HIS A 74 -6.90 7.91 -22.26
N PHE A 75 -6.41 7.17 -23.27
CA PHE A 75 -7.06 5.95 -23.75
C PHE A 75 -7.17 4.89 -22.65
N MET A 76 -6.10 4.70 -21.87
CA MET A 76 -6.10 3.76 -20.73
C MET A 76 -7.07 4.20 -19.64
N HIS A 77 -7.14 5.50 -19.35
CA HIS A 77 -8.09 6.06 -18.41
C HIS A 77 -9.55 5.81 -18.86
N ASP A 78 -9.90 6.20 -20.08
CA ASP A 78 -11.28 6.17 -20.58
C ASP A 78 -11.81 4.74 -20.78
N HIS A 79 -10.97 3.86 -21.31
CA HIS A 79 -11.40 2.51 -21.72
C HIS A 79 -11.10 1.42 -20.69
N TYR A 80 -10.09 1.61 -19.84
CA TYR A 80 -9.63 0.60 -18.89
C TYR A 80 -9.65 1.07 -17.43
N HIS A 81 -9.93 2.36 -17.18
CA HIS A 81 -10.01 2.95 -15.85
C HIS A 81 -8.70 2.80 -15.06
N ARG A 82 -7.57 3.15 -15.68
CA ARG A 82 -6.21 3.08 -15.10
C ARG A 82 -5.44 4.37 -15.35
N CYS A 83 -4.58 4.77 -14.41
CA CYS A 83 -3.56 5.80 -14.60
C CYS A 83 -2.38 5.22 -15.40
N GLY A 84 -1.85 5.96 -16.37
CA GLY A 84 -0.80 5.49 -17.30
C GLY A 84 -1.17 4.25 -18.13
N GLY A 85 -1.06 3.06 -17.52
CA GLY A 85 -1.41 1.77 -18.10
C GLY A 85 -0.31 1.14 -18.96
N PHE A 86 0.89 1.73 -18.94
CA PHE A 86 2.07 1.28 -19.69
C PHE A 86 3.35 1.64 -18.93
N VAL A 87 4.47 1.06 -19.34
CA VAL A 87 5.81 1.42 -18.85
C VAL A 87 6.66 1.86 -20.03
N ALA A 88 7.35 3.01 -19.92
CA ALA A 88 8.17 3.56 -20.99
C ALA A 88 9.64 3.16 -20.82
N HIS A 89 10.33 2.88 -21.93
CA HIS A 89 11.69 2.37 -22.04
C HIS A 89 12.46 3.16 -23.11
N ASP A 90 13.75 3.37 -22.87
CA ASP A 90 14.65 4.07 -23.78
C ASP A 90 15.08 3.20 -24.97
N SER A 91 14.94 1.87 -24.87
CA SER A 91 15.25 0.94 -25.95
C SER A 91 14.40 -0.34 -25.92
N GLU A 92 14.31 -1.03 -27.06
CA GLU A 92 13.67 -2.36 -27.16
C GLU A 92 14.32 -3.36 -26.20
N ILE A 93 15.65 -3.32 -26.10
CA ILE A 93 16.43 -4.21 -25.23
C ILE A 93 16.03 -4.00 -23.77
N GLU A 94 15.90 -2.76 -23.33
CA GLU A 94 15.45 -2.44 -21.98
C GLU A 94 14.02 -2.93 -21.74
N ALA A 95 13.11 -2.78 -22.71
CA ALA A 95 11.76 -3.32 -22.61
C ALA A 95 11.75 -4.84 -22.41
N GLN A 96 12.58 -5.59 -23.16
CA GLN A 96 12.70 -7.04 -23.00
C GLN A 96 13.33 -7.43 -21.66
N GLN A 97 14.33 -6.68 -21.20
CA GLN A 97 14.92 -6.88 -19.88
C GLN A 97 13.89 -6.64 -18.78
N TYR A 98 13.07 -5.59 -18.91
CA TYR A 98 12.00 -5.29 -17.98
C TYR A 98 11.01 -6.46 -17.88
N LEU A 99 10.54 -6.99 -19.01
CA LEU A 99 9.61 -8.12 -19.06
C LEU A 99 10.22 -9.41 -18.50
N SER A 100 11.51 -9.65 -18.76
CA SER A 100 12.23 -10.82 -18.23
C SER A 100 12.34 -10.76 -16.70
N GLN A 101 12.69 -9.60 -16.16
CA GLN A 101 12.74 -9.37 -14.71
C GLN A 101 11.35 -9.46 -14.07
N LEU A 102 10.32 -8.92 -14.73
CA LEU A 102 8.94 -9.03 -14.27
C LEU A 102 8.47 -10.49 -14.21
N ALA A 103 8.81 -11.30 -15.21
CA ALA A 103 8.50 -12.74 -15.20
C ALA A 103 9.18 -13.46 -14.02
N GLN A 104 10.43 -13.09 -13.69
CA GLN A 104 11.12 -13.61 -12.50
C GLN A 104 10.44 -13.17 -11.20
N ALA A 105 10.05 -11.89 -11.11
CA ALA A 105 9.34 -11.34 -9.97
C ALA A 105 8.01 -12.07 -9.72
N HIS A 106 7.27 -12.46 -10.77
CA HIS A 106 6.05 -13.26 -10.62
C HIS A 106 6.30 -14.67 -10.08
N LEU A 107 7.44 -15.28 -10.40
CA LEU A 107 7.80 -16.62 -9.95
C LEU A 107 8.35 -16.63 -8.51
N ALA A 108 9.05 -15.57 -8.12
CA ALA A 108 9.76 -15.50 -6.85
C ALA A 108 9.68 -14.10 -6.25
N GLN A 109 8.62 -13.86 -5.47
CA GLN A 109 8.55 -12.72 -4.56
C GLN A 109 9.22 -13.05 -3.22
N PRO A 110 9.82 -12.07 -2.52
CA PRO A 110 10.43 -12.30 -1.23
C PRO A 110 9.40 -12.78 -0.21
N ALA A 111 9.71 -13.91 0.44
CA ALA A 111 8.98 -14.39 1.60
C ALA A 111 9.40 -13.54 2.81
N GLN A 112 8.61 -12.51 3.13
CA GLN A 112 8.89 -11.65 4.27
C GLN A 112 7.93 -11.94 5.42
N THR A 113 8.49 -12.13 6.61
CA THR A 113 7.70 -12.22 7.84
C THR A 113 7.57 -10.82 8.42
N TYR A 114 6.34 -10.37 8.53
CA TYR A 114 6.00 -9.11 9.18
C TYR A 114 5.54 -9.38 10.61
N THR A 115 5.90 -8.49 11.54
CA THR A 115 5.41 -8.54 12.93
C THR A 115 4.70 -7.24 13.26
N ILE A 116 3.65 -7.32 14.07
CA ILE A 116 2.91 -6.18 14.61
C ILE A 116 3.21 -6.14 16.11
N ASP A 117 4.20 -5.35 16.49
CA ASP A 117 4.77 -5.35 17.84
C ASP A 117 5.36 -3.99 18.27
N ASN A 118 5.04 -2.92 17.56
CA ASN A 118 5.52 -1.55 17.82
C ASN A 118 4.37 -0.56 18.10
N GLY A 119 3.30 -1.05 18.74
CA GLY A 119 2.02 -0.34 18.86
C GLY A 119 2.08 1.04 19.50
N ASP A 120 2.91 1.26 20.52
CA ASP A 120 3.05 2.59 21.15
C ASP A 120 3.55 3.65 20.16
N THR A 121 4.50 3.26 19.31
CA THR A 121 5.03 4.16 18.27
C THR A 121 4.02 4.39 17.17
N VAL A 122 3.28 3.34 16.76
CA VAL A 122 2.19 3.49 15.78
C VAL A 122 1.17 4.50 16.26
N GLN A 123 0.70 4.39 17.50
CA GLN A 123 -0.30 5.29 18.07
C GLN A 123 0.23 6.73 18.20
N ASP A 124 1.51 6.91 18.57
CA ASP A 124 2.10 8.24 18.64
C ASP A 124 2.17 8.91 17.25
N LEU A 125 2.60 8.19 16.21
CA LEU A 125 2.64 8.73 14.85
C LEU A 125 1.22 9.01 14.30
N ILE A 126 0.29 8.07 14.46
CA ILE A 126 -1.12 8.22 14.03
C ILE A 126 -1.79 9.42 14.70
N SER A 127 -1.46 9.73 15.96
CA SER A 127 -2.05 10.87 16.66
C SER A 127 -1.62 12.23 16.11
N ARG A 128 -0.56 12.28 15.29
CA ARG A 128 0.06 13.52 14.80
C ARG A 128 -0.29 13.88 13.36
N VAL A 129 -0.92 12.97 12.63
CA VAL A 129 -1.43 13.28 11.29
C VAL A 129 -2.70 14.12 11.39
N SER A 130 -2.87 15.08 10.50
CA SER A 130 -3.96 16.06 10.52
C SER A 130 -4.54 16.29 9.14
N THR A 131 -5.87 16.39 9.07
CA THR A 131 -6.57 16.77 7.83
C THR A 131 -6.17 18.16 7.34
N THR A 132 -5.83 19.09 8.24
CA THR A 132 -5.38 20.43 7.86
C THR A 132 -4.06 20.41 7.10
N GLY A 133 -3.13 19.54 7.49
CA GLY A 133 -1.85 19.39 6.78
C GLY A 133 -2.04 18.75 5.41
N LEU A 134 -2.95 17.79 5.32
CA LEU A 134 -3.36 17.20 4.04
C LEU A 134 -3.93 18.26 3.09
N ASP A 135 -4.95 19.00 3.54
CA ASP A 135 -5.57 20.08 2.75
C ASP A 135 -4.54 21.14 2.32
N SER A 136 -3.65 21.55 3.22
CA SER A 136 -2.64 22.57 2.92
C SER A 136 -1.67 22.12 1.82
N THR A 137 -1.26 20.85 1.85
CA THR A 137 -0.32 20.30 0.88
C THR A 137 -0.98 20.19 -0.49
N VAL A 138 -2.19 19.63 -0.55
CA VAL A 138 -2.95 19.51 -1.81
C VAL A 138 -3.21 20.89 -2.42
N ASN A 139 -3.69 21.85 -1.63
CA ASN A 139 -3.97 23.21 -2.12
C ASN A 139 -2.71 23.89 -2.68
N SER A 140 -1.55 23.66 -2.07
CA SER A 140 -0.29 24.20 -2.56
C SER A 140 0.09 23.58 -3.91
N LEU A 141 -0.02 22.26 -4.05
CA LEU A 141 0.32 21.55 -5.28
C LEU A 141 -0.65 21.82 -6.44
N MET A 142 -1.93 22.05 -6.15
CA MET A 142 -2.93 22.45 -7.16
C MET A 142 -2.73 23.89 -7.68
N SER A 143 -1.99 24.72 -6.93
CA SER A 143 -1.74 26.11 -7.31
C SER A 143 -0.78 26.22 -8.50
N PHE A 144 0.04 25.21 -8.74
CA PHE A 144 0.80 25.08 -9.98
C PHE A 144 -0.16 24.91 -11.16
N TYR A 145 0.19 25.48 -12.31
CA TYR A 145 -0.65 25.36 -13.50
C TYR A 145 -0.79 23.89 -13.94
N ASN A 146 0.33 23.18 -13.98
CA ASN A 146 0.44 21.73 -14.01
C ASN A 146 1.76 21.34 -13.34
N ARG A 147 1.98 20.05 -13.09
CA ARG A 147 3.25 19.53 -12.57
C ARG A 147 3.93 18.59 -13.57
N TYR A 148 3.69 18.79 -14.86
CA TYR A 148 4.17 17.88 -15.91
C TYR A 148 5.70 17.88 -16.01
N TYR A 149 6.31 16.70 -16.18
CA TYR A 149 7.74 16.47 -15.95
C TYR A 149 8.72 17.25 -16.87
N THR A 150 8.27 17.71 -18.03
CA THR A 150 9.06 18.55 -18.96
C THR A 150 8.86 20.05 -18.75
N GLN A 151 7.84 20.44 -17.98
CA GLN A 151 7.52 21.85 -17.79
C GLN A 151 8.28 22.45 -16.63
N GLN A 152 8.55 23.76 -16.73
CA GLN A 152 9.16 24.49 -15.63
C GLN A 152 8.31 24.40 -14.36
N SER A 153 6.97 24.43 -14.48
CA SER A 153 6.07 24.25 -13.34
C SER A 153 6.20 22.88 -12.67
N GLY A 154 6.54 21.82 -13.41
CA GLY A 154 6.88 20.51 -12.85
C GLY A 154 8.19 20.52 -12.06
N VAL A 155 9.21 21.21 -12.57
CA VAL A 155 10.48 21.43 -11.85
C VAL A 155 10.25 22.25 -10.58
N ASP A 156 9.45 23.31 -10.68
CA ASP A 156 9.11 24.19 -9.57
C ASP A 156 8.31 23.43 -8.50
N ALA A 157 7.40 22.53 -8.89
CA ALA A 157 6.68 21.67 -7.96
C ALA A 157 7.62 20.71 -7.22
N SER A 158 8.59 20.10 -7.90
CA SER A 158 9.61 19.26 -7.24
C SER A 158 10.49 20.07 -6.27
N ASN A 159 10.90 21.28 -6.66
CA ASN A 159 11.62 22.19 -5.78
C ASN A 159 10.80 22.57 -4.55
N TRP A 160 9.50 22.80 -4.74
CA TRP A 160 8.57 23.08 -3.65
C TRP A 160 8.43 21.89 -2.71
N VAL A 161 8.25 20.66 -3.20
CA VAL A 161 8.17 19.45 -2.37
C VAL A 161 9.44 19.27 -1.54
N LYS A 162 10.62 19.43 -2.15
CA LYS A 162 11.90 19.38 -1.44
C LYS A 162 11.96 20.40 -0.31
N GLN A 163 11.63 21.67 -0.61
CA GLN A 163 11.67 22.73 0.39
C GLN A 163 10.64 22.50 1.50
N HIS A 164 9.43 22.08 1.15
CA HIS A 164 8.36 21.78 2.09
C HIS A 164 8.76 20.67 3.06
N TRP A 165 9.34 19.57 2.57
CA TRP A 165 9.83 18.48 3.40
C TRP A 165 11.04 18.88 4.25
N ALA A 166 11.94 19.72 3.73
CA ALA A 166 13.04 20.28 4.51
C ALA A 166 12.52 21.18 5.66
N ASP A 167 11.47 21.97 5.41
CA ASP A 167 10.85 22.83 6.42
C ASP A 167 10.11 22.02 7.50
N ILE A 168 9.42 20.94 7.11
CA ILE A 168 8.79 20.00 8.05
C ILE A 168 9.84 19.38 8.97
N SER A 169 10.98 18.96 8.40
CA SER A 169 12.02 18.23 9.13
C SER A 169 13.12 19.12 9.71
N LYS A 170 13.01 20.45 9.63
CA LYS A 170 14.10 21.40 10.02
C LYS A 170 14.62 21.26 11.45
N ASN A 171 13.81 20.74 12.37
CA ASN A 171 14.19 20.52 13.77
C ASN A 171 14.93 19.17 13.98
N ARG A 172 15.12 18.39 12.92
CA ARG A 172 15.73 17.06 12.91
C ARG A 172 16.93 17.05 11.96
N ALA A 173 18.09 17.43 12.50
CA ALA A 173 19.34 17.51 11.74
C ALA A 173 19.82 16.18 11.13
N ASP A 174 19.27 15.04 11.59
CA ASP A 174 19.54 13.72 11.03
C ASP A 174 18.74 13.40 9.77
N ILE A 175 17.66 14.13 9.49
CA ILE A 175 16.83 13.91 8.31
C ILE A 175 17.41 14.72 7.15
N THR A 176 17.62 14.06 6.01
CA THR A 176 18.03 14.73 4.76
C THR A 176 16.89 14.77 3.76
N VAL A 177 16.83 15.81 2.94
CA VAL A 177 15.88 15.91 1.82
C VAL A 177 16.64 16.31 0.57
N GLU A 178 16.67 15.40 -0.40
CA GLU A 178 17.49 15.49 -1.61
C GLU A 178 16.63 15.31 -2.86
N GLN A 179 17.17 15.77 -3.99
CA GLN A 179 16.56 15.53 -5.30
C GLN A 179 17.37 14.47 -6.05
N TYR A 180 16.69 13.53 -6.65
CA TYR A 180 17.25 12.55 -7.57
C TYR A 180 17.08 13.06 -9.00
N SER A 181 18.20 13.34 -9.68
CA SER A 181 18.21 13.84 -11.05
C SER A 181 17.97 12.73 -12.06
N HIS A 182 17.20 13.05 -13.10
CA HIS A 182 16.91 12.15 -14.23
C HIS A 182 17.49 12.72 -15.53
N GLN A 183 17.27 12.01 -16.64
CA GLN A 183 17.62 12.51 -17.99
C GLN A 183 16.66 13.61 -18.49
N TRP A 184 15.63 13.95 -17.70
CA TRP A 184 14.68 15.04 -17.95
C TRP A 184 14.72 16.08 -16.82
N ALA A 185 13.98 17.17 -17.00
CA ALA A 185 14.10 18.37 -16.15
C ALA A 185 13.59 18.17 -14.71
N GLN A 186 12.39 17.61 -14.53
CA GLN A 186 11.81 17.41 -13.20
C GLN A 186 12.52 16.29 -12.42
N PRO A 187 13.16 16.58 -11.27
CA PRO A 187 13.75 15.54 -10.44
C PRO A 187 12.72 14.91 -9.49
N SER A 188 12.96 13.67 -9.06
CA SER A 188 12.26 13.08 -7.91
C SER A 188 12.80 13.68 -6.60
N VAL A 189 12.04 13.60 -5.51
CA VAL A 189 12.47 14.05 -4.18
C VAL A 189 12.52 12.87 -3.22
N ILE A 190 13.57 12.79 -2.40
CA ILE A 190 13.77 11.72 -1.40
C ILE A 190 14.08 12.36 -0.05
N ALA A 191 13.22 12.16 0.94
CA ALA A 191 13.56 12.42 2.34
C ALA A 191 14.05 11.13 3.00
N THR A 192 15.21 11.17 3.66
CA THR A 192 15.82 10.02 4.33
C THR A 192 15.89 10.24 5.84
N ILE A 193 15.31 9.31 6.60
CA ILE A 193 15.42 9.22 8.06
C ILE A 193 16.33 8.03 8.36
N PRO A 194 17.56 8.26 8.87
CA PRO A 194 18.54 7.20 9.01
C PRO A 194 18.13 6.19 10.08
N GLY A 195 18.27 4.90 9.76
CA GLY A 195 18.18 3.81 10.72
C GLY A 195 19.39 3.82 11.65
N SER A 196 19.20 3.40 12.90
CA SER A 196 20.27 3.40 13.91
C SER A 196 20.82 2.01 14.25
N GLU A 197 20.16 0.94 13.80
CA GLU A 197 20.58 -0.45 14.07
C GLU A 197 20.74 -1.28 12.80
N LYS A 198 19.82 -1.10 11.84
CA LYS A 198 19.74 -1.80 10.55
C LYS A 198 19.71 -0.78 9.43
N ALA A 199 20.67 0.14 9.44
CA ALA A 199 20.69 1.31 8.56
C ALA A 199 20.75 0.96 7.05
N ASP A 200 21.20 -0.24 6.73
CA ASP A 200 21.25 -0.81 5.38
C ASP A 200 19.90 -1.38 4.90
N GLU A 201 18.99 -1.72 5.81
CA GLU A 201 17.61 -2.11 5.51
C GLU A 201 16.74 -0.85 5.31
N ILE A 202 16.06 -0.73 4.15
CA ILE A 202 15.32 0.47 3.73
C ILE A 202 13.83 0.19 3.63
N VAL A 203 13.03 0.97 4.36
CA VAL A 203 11.56 1.01 4.27
C VAL A 203 11.15 2.24 3.44
N ILE A 204 10.34 2.03 2.41
CA ILE A 204 9.94 3.10 1.49
C ILE A 204 8.43 3.35 1.59
N ILE A 205 8.05 4.63 1.67
CA ILE A 205 6.71 5.08 1.27
C ILE A 205 6.87 6.07 0.12
N GLY A 206 6.00 6.01 -0.88
CA GLY A 206 6.11 6.88 -2.05
C GLY A 206 4.79 7.21 -2.72
N GLY A 207 4.87 8.15 -3.67
CA GLY A 207 3.80 8.67 -4.50
C GLY A 207 4.42 9.58 -5.55
N HIS A 208 3.77 9.81 -6.67
CA HIS A 208 4.33 10.67 -7.72
C HIS A 208 3.92 12.14 -7.53
N LEU A 209 4.80 13.05 -7.95
CA LEU A 209 4.65 14.49 -7.76
C LEU A 209 4.23 15.23 -9.04
N ASP A 210 4.21 14.56 -10.18
CA ASP A 210 3.77 15.14 -11.44
C ASP A 210 2.24 15.18 -11.58
N SER A 211 1.78 15.74 -12.69
CA SER A 211 0.38 15.70 -13.12
C SER A 211 0.29 15.91 -14.62
N ILE A 212 -0.74 15.32 -15.24
CA ILE A 212 -1.00 15.46 -16.67
C ILE A 212 -2.40 16.02 -16.96
N ASN A 213 -2.56 16.64 -18.13
CA ASN A 213 -3.87 16.89 -18.71
C ASN A 213 -3.99 16.14 -20.05
N SER A 214 -4.92 15.20 -20.13
CA SER A 214 -5.16 14.35 -21.30
C SER A 214 -5.54 15.11 -22.58
N SER A 215 -6.09 16.33 -22.46
CA SER A 215 -6.39 17.19 -23.62
C SER A 215 -5.17 17.97 -24.13
N ASN A 216 -4.18 18.22 -23.27
CA ASN A 216 -2.93 18.90 -23.60
C ASN A 216 -1.91 18.65 -22.48
N SER A 217 -1.04 17.67 -22.65
CA SER A 217 -0.18 17.19 -21.56
C SER A 217 0.84 18.22 -21.07
N SER A 218 1.50 18.91 -22.00
CA SER A 218 2.55 19.87 -21.68
C SER A 218 2.00 21.22 -21.23
N ASN A 219 0.92 21.70 -21.85
CA ASN A 219 0.44 23.07 -21.65
C ASN A 219 -1.01 23.15 -21.16
N GLY A 220 -1.65 22.03 -20.84
CA GLY A 220 -2.96 21.99 -20.22
C GLY A 220 -2.89 22.25 -18.73
N ARG A 221 -3.96 22.84 -18.18
CA ARG A 221 -4.13 22.99 -16.74
C ARG A 221 -4.35 21.60 -16.12
N ALA A 222 -3.50 21.19 -15.19
CA ALA A 222 -3.62 19.90 -14.49
C ALA A 222 -3.42 20.12 -12.97
N PRO A 223 -4.48 20.50 -12.25
CA PRO A 223 -4.37 20.74 -10.81
C PRO A 223 -3.97 19.47 -10.05
N GLY A 224 -4.39 18.29 -10.51
CA GLY A 224 -3.92 17.00 -10.03
C GLY A 224 -4.11 16.85 -8.51
N ALA A 225 -5.30 17.19 -8.02
CA ALA A 225 -5.64 17.26 -6.61
C ALA A 225 -5.61 15.89 -5.95
N ASP A 226 -6.37 14.98 -6.55
CA ASP A 226 -6.40 13.59 -6.13
C ASP A 226 -5.21 12.84 -6.73
N ASP A 227 -4.91 13.11 -8.00
CA ASP A 227 -3.85 12.47 -8.78
C ASP A 227 -2.69 13.44 -9.11
N ASN A 228 -1.59 13.45 -8.35
CA ASN A 228 -1.41 12.75 -7.07
C ASN A 228 -0.90 13.69 -5.97
N ALA A 229 -1.44 14.91 -5.92
CA ALA A 229 -1.18 15.80 -4.79
C ALA A 229 -1.65 15.17 -3.46
N SER A 230 -2.69 14.34 -3.49
CA SER A 230 -3.20 13.62 -2.32
C SER A 230 -2.17 12.64 -1.74
N GLY A 231 -1.45 11.88 -2.57
CA GLY A 231 -0.38 10.98 -2.15
C GLY A 231 0.79 11.74 -1.54
N ILE A 232 1.26 12.83 -2.19
CA ILE A 232 2.32 13.68 -1.61
C ILE A 232 1.86 14.28 -0.27
N ALA A 233 0.58 14.61 -0.11
CA ALA A 233 0.04 15.08 1.16
C ALA A 233 0.11 14.00 2.26
N VAL A 234 -0.26 12.75 1.95
CA VAL A 234 -0.08 11.59 2.84
C VAL A 234 1.38 11.44 3.28
N LEU A 235 2.32 11.48 2.34
CA LEU A 235 3.75 11.38 2.62
C LEU A 235 4.26 12.52 3.51
N SER A 236 3.80 13.75 3.25
CA SER A 236 4.17 14.95 4.00
C SER A 236 3.70 14.88 5.46
N GLU A 237 2.49 14.38 5.70
CA GLU A 237 1.96 14.19 7.06
C GLU A 237 2.71 13.09 7.84
N VAL A 238 3.14 12.02 7.17
CA VAL A 238 3.98 10.99 7.81
C VAL A 238 5.35 11.57 8.18
N LEU A 239 5.99 12.32 7.28
CA LEU A 239 7.25 13.00 7.58
C LEU A 239 7.10 13.95 8.78
N LYS A 240 6.01 14.71 8.82
CA LYS A 240 5.68 15.61 9.92
C LYS A 240 5.50 14.86 11.23
N ALA A 241 4.75 13.76 11.22
CA ALA A 241 4.57 12.91 12.40
C ALA A 241 5.91 12.34 12.92
N ILE A 242 6.81 11.91 12.03
CA ILE A 242 8.16 11.43 12.38
C ILE A 242 9.01 12.56 12.98
N ALA A 243 8.97 13.75 12.39
CA ALA A 243 9.72 14.90 12.87
C ALA A 243 9.23 15.35 14.27
N ASP A 244 7.92 15.51 14.44
CA ASP A 244 7.26 15.99 15.66
C ASP A 244 7.35 15.00 16.83
N SER A 245 7.30 13.69 16.56
CA SER A 245 7.45 12.65 17.60
C SER A 245 8.89 12.47 18.08
N GLY A 246 9.87 12.88 17.26
CA GLY A 246 11.28 12.52 17.50
C GLY A 246 11.58 11.06 17.18
N PHE A 247 10.71 10.35 16.45
CA PHE A 247 10.89 8.95 16.09
C PHE A 247 12.26 8.68 15.45
N LYS A 248 12.96 7.66 15.97
CA LYS A 248 14.24 7.15 15.50
C LYS A 248 14.07 5.68 15.11
N PRO A 249 14.10 5.35 13.81
CA PRO A 249 13.85 3.99 13.39
C PRO A 249 15.09 3.09 13.54
N LYS A 250 14.87 1.76 13.60
CA LYS A 250 15.95 0.77 13.48
C LYS A 250 16.46 0.71 12.05
N ARG A 251 15.53 0.62 11.10
CA ARG A 251 15.77 0.61 9.65
C ARG A 251 15.76 2.01 9.08
N THR A 252 16.43 2.24 7.97
CA THR A 252 16.32 3.51 7.27
C THR A 252 14.93 3.66 6.68
N VAL A 253 14.30 4.82 6.84
CA VAL A 253 13.02 5.15 6.21
C VAL A 253 13.28 6.16 5.11
N GLN A 254 12.72 5.91 3.93
CA GLN A 254 12.76 6.85 2.82
C GLN A 254 11.35 7.19 2.34
N ILE A 255 11.11 8.48 2.14
CA ILE A 255 9.85 9.03 1.67
C ILE A 255 10.14 9.63 0.29
N MET A 256 9.43 9.16 -0.74
CA MET A 256 9.77 9.47 -2.13
C MET A 256 8.62 10.13 -2.90
N GLY A 257 8.90 11.28 -3.50
CA GLY A 257 8.05 11.95 -4.48
C GLY A 257 8.60 11.67 -5.89
N TYR A 258 7.98 10.78 -6.65
CA TYR A 258 8.49 10.33 -7.96
C TYR A 258 8.14 11.31 -9.08
N ALA A 259 9.09 11.61 -9.95
CA ALA A 259 8.85 12.36 -11.18
C ALA A 259 8.37 11.45 -12.32
N ALA A 260 7.61 12.01 -13.26
CA ALA A 260 7.29 11.37 -14.55
C ALA A 260 6.62 9.98 -14.43
N GLU A 261 5.68 9.81 -13.50
CA GLU A 261 4.85 8.60 -13.42
C GLU A 261 3.92 8.53 -14.65
N GLU A 262 3.30 9.67 -14.97
CA GLU A 262 2.20 9.83 -15.94
C GLU A 262 2.57 9.48 -17.39
N VAL A 263 3.87 9.33 -17.63
CA VAL A 263 4.49 9.01 -18.92
C VAL A 263 5.24 7.67 -18.87
N GLY A 264 4.76 6.75 -18.02
CA GLY A 264 5.18 5.37 -17.99
C GLY A 264 6.19 5.03 -16.90
N LEU A 265 5.94 5.49 -15.67
CA LEU A 265 6.65 5.11 -14.43
C LEU A 265 8.15 5.44 -14.44
N ARG A 266 8.57 6.47 -15.19
CA ARG A 266 9.98 6.66 -15.55
C ARG A 266 10.84 6.96 -14.33
N GLY A 267 10.38 7.81 -13.41
CA GLY A 267 11.15 8.20 -12.24
C GLY A 267 11.34 7.06 -11.23
N SER A 268 10.26 6.35 -10.88
CA SER A 268 10.35 5.21 -9.96
C SER A 268 11.14 4.06 -10.57
N LYS A 269 10.98 3.79 -11.88
CA LYS A 269 11.75 2.75 -12.58
C LYS A 269 13.26 3.04 -12.55
N ALA A 270 13.67 4.29 -12.80
CA ALA A 270 15.06 4.69 -12.74
C ALA A 270 15.65 4.51 -11.32
N ILE A 271 14.90 4.92 -10.28
CA ILE A 271 15.34 4.81 -8.89
C ILE A 271 15.41 3.35 -8.43
N ALA A 272 14.40 2.54 -8.72
CA ALA A 272 14.36 1.13 -8.32
C ALA A 272 15.51 0.33 -8.96
N ALA A 273 15.76 0.55 -10.26
CA ALA A 273 16.88 -0.08 -10.97
C ALA A 273 18.25 0.35 -10.41
N ASP A 274 18.42 1.65 -10.12
CA ASP A 274 19.64 2.18 -9.50
C ASP A 274 19.87 1.60 -8.09
N TYR A 275 18.80 1.44 -7.29
CA TYR A 275 18.89 0.87 -5.95
C TYR A 275 19.34 -0.59 -5.97
N VAL A 276 18.78 -1.40 -6.87
CA VAL A 276 19.21 -2.80 -7.05
C VAL A 276 20.66 -2.86 -7.58
N ALA A 277 21.02 -2.00 -8.54
CA ALA A 277 22.38 -1.94 -9.07
C ALA A 277 23.42 -1.56 -8.00
N GLN A 278 23.04 -0.72 -7.03
CA GLN A 278 23.87 -0.35 -5.88
C GLN A 278 23.84 -1.38 -4.74
N GLY A 279 23.04 -2.45 -4.85
CA GLY A 279 22.88 -3.45 -3.81
C GLY A 279 22.17 -2.94 -2.56
N LYS A 280 21.33 -1.90 -2.68
CA LYS A 280 20.54 -1.39 -1.55
C LYS A 280 19.47 -2.41 -1.15
N ASN A 281 19.36 -2.67 0.15
CA ASN A 281 18.43 -3.65 0.70
C ASN A 281 17.09 -3.00 1.04
N VAL A 282 16.21 -2.87 0.04
CA VAL A 282 14.84 -2.38 0.26
C VAL A 282 13.99 -3.53 0.79
N VAL A 283 13.57 -3.39 2.05
CA VAL A 283 12.76 -4.40 2.74
C VAL A 283 11.28 -4.26 2.43
N GLY A 284 10.83 -3.14 1.88
CA GLY A 284 9.43 -2.97 1.51
C GLY A 284 9.13 -1.57 1.00
N MET A 285 8.17 -1.48 0.10
CA MET A 285 7.68 -0.22 -0.46
C MET A 285 6.15 -0.15 -0.41
N ALA A 286 5.59 0.96 0.04
CA ALA A 286 4.16 1.24 -0.08
C ALA A 286 3.90 2.48 -0.94
N GLN A 287 3.09 2.32 -1.99
CA GLN A 287 2.66 3.40 -2.87
C GLN A 287 1.38 4.05 -2.36
N PHE A 288 1.32 5.38 -2.44
CA PHE A 288 0.16 6.20 -2.17
C PHE A 288 -0.12 7.04 -3.41
N ASP A 289 -1.09 6.57 -4.18
CA ASP A 289 -1.50 7.19 -5.43
C ASP A 289 -3.01 7.23 -5.51
N MET A 290 -3.55 8.45 -5.46
CA MET A 290 -4.94 8.77 -5.17
C MET A 290 -5.40 8.27 -3.80
N SER A 291 -5.70 9.23 -2.93
CA SER A 291 -6.22 9.00 -1.57
C SER A 291 -7.34 9.98 -1.21
N GLY A 292 -7.71 10.84 -2.15
CA GLY A 292 -8.48 12.06 -1.94
C GLY A 292 -9.96 11.94 -2.27
N ASN A 293 -10.43 10.83 -2.84
CA ASN A 293 -11.82 10.66 -3.25
C ASN A 293 -12.43 9.33 -2.77
N LYS A 294 -13.49 9.44 -1.98
CA LYS A 294 -14.24 8.27 -1.47
C LYS A 294 -15.24 7.75 -2.51
N GLY A 295 -14.75 7.04 -3.51
CA GLY A 295 -15.57 6.54 -4.63
C GLY A 295 -16.58 5.42 -4.28
N GLY A 296 -16.36 4.70 -3.17
CA GLY A 296 -17.12 3.48 -2.84
C GLY A 296 -17.42 3.26 -1.36
N SER A 297 -17.93 2.07 -1.05
CA SER A 297 -18.26 1.66 0.32
C SER A 297 -17.02 1.35 1.17
N TYR A 298 -15.91 0.98 0.52
CA TYR A 298 -14.63 0.75 1.18
C TYR A 298 -13.89 2.07 1.38
N ASP A 299 -13.23 2.20 2.52
CA ASP A 299 -12.35 3.32 2.84
C ASP A 299 -10.96 3.13 2.20
N ILE A 300 -10.48 1.89 2.11
CA ILE A 300 -9.22 1.53 1.44
C ILE A 300 -9.41 0.27 0.60
N VAL A 301 -8.84 0.22 -0.61
CA VAL A 301 -8.83 -0.98 -1.45
C VAL A 301 -7.40 -1.35 -1.78
N PHE A 302 -6.95 -2.53 -1.38
CA PHE A 302 -5.62 -3.01 -1.71
C PHE A 302 -5.58 -3.58 -3.13
N ILE A 303 -4.72 -3.03 -3.97
CA ILE A 303 -4.44 -3.57 -5.31
C ILE A 303 -3.63 -4.87 -5.18
N THR A 304 -4.05 -5.91 -5.90
CA THR A 304 -3.55 -7.29 -5.73
C THR A 304 -2.66 -7.81 -6.85
N ASP A 305 -2.64 -7.15 -8.01
CA ASP A 305 -1.67 -7.42 -9.07
C ASP A 305 -0.46 -6.50 -8.97
N TYR A 306 0.70 -7.00 -9.40
CA TYR A 306 2.00 -6.32 -9.30
C TYR A 306 2.35 -5.86 -7.88
N THR A 307 1.83 -6.56 -6.87
CA THR A 307 2.10 -6.31 -5.45
C THR A 307 2.48 -7.61 -4.72
N ASN A 308 3.03 -7.48 -3.52
CA ASN A 308 3.40 -8.60 -2.68
C ASN A 308 2.24 -8.98 -1.75
N SER A 309 1.77 -10.23 -1.86
CA SER A 309 0.61 -10.71 -1.08
C SER A 309 0.84 -10.71 0.43
N ALA A 310 2.07 -11.03 0.88
CA ALA A 310 2.41 -10.99 2.30
C ALA A 310 2.41 -9.55 2.85
N GLN A 311 2.90 -8.59 2.06
CA GLN A 311 2.86 -7.18 2.44
C GLN A 311 1.44 -6.61 2.43
N ASN A 312 0.62 -6.96 1.44
CA ASN A 312 -0.80 -6.57 1.42
C ASN A 312 -1.54 -7.14 2.64
N THR A 313 -1.27 -8.39 3.02
CA THR A 313 -1.82 -9.01 4.23
C THR A 313 -1.35 -8.28 5.49
N PHE A 314 -0.08 -7.91 5.56
CA PHE A 314 0.45 -7.10 6.66
C PHE A 314 -0.26 -5.74 6.75
N MET A 315 -0.41 -5.03 5.63
CA MET A 315 -1.11 -3.74 5.58
C MET A 315 -2.57 -3.83 6.02
N SER A 316 -3.29 -4.88 5.64
CA SER A 316 -4.66 -5.09 6.11
C SER A 316 -4.70 -5.41 7.62
N GLN A 317 -3.73 -6.20 8.12
CA GLN A 317 -3.61 -6.45 9.56
C GLN A 317 -3.26 -5.19 10.36
N LEU A 318 -2.54 -4.22 9.78
CA LEU A 318 -2.33 -2.91 10.40
C LEU A 318 -3.64 -2.13 10.55
N LEU A 319 -4.53 -2.20 9.55
CA LEU A 319 -5.88 -1.62 9.66
C LEU A 319 -6.66 -2.30 10.79
N ASP A 320 -6.68 -3.63 10.83
CA ASP A 320 -7.38 -4.38 11.88
C ASP A 320 -6.85 -4.05 13.29
N ALA A 321 -5.53 -3.87 13.43
CA ALA A 321 -4.88 -3.63 14.71
C ALA A 321 -5.01 -2.18 15.21
N TYR A 322 -4.89 -1.19 14.32
CA TYR A 322 -4.74 0.22 14.71
C TYR A 322 -5.90 1.11 14.25
N LEU A 323 -6.66 0.70 13.24
CA LEU A 323 -7.71 1.48 12.60
C LEU A 323 -8.99 0.64 12.39
N PRO A 324 -9.57 0.00 13.43
CA PRO A 324 -10.63 -1.00 13.29
C PRO A 324 -11.96 -0.48 12.70
N ASN A 325 -12.10 0.84 12.56
CA ASN A 325 -13.27 1.47 11.95
C ASN A 325 -13.08 1.76 10.45
N VAL A 326 -11.87 1.58 9.92
CA VAL A 326 -11.56 1.74 8.49
C VAL A 326 -11.83 0.40 7.83
N ASN A 327 -12.85 0.35 6.96
CA ASN A 327 -13.13 -0.88 6.23
C ASN A 327 -12.25 -0.96 4.97
N TYR A 328 -11.91 -2.18 4.55
CA TYR A 328 -11.07 -2.37 3.38
C TYR A 328 -11.55 -3.48 2.44
N GLY A 329 -11.17 -3.34 1.18
CA GLY A 329 -11.44 -4.30 0.12
C GLY A 329 -10.17 -4.64 -0.66
N PHE A 330 -10.35 -5.43 -1.72
CA PHE A 330 -9.30 -5.81 -2.64
C PHE A 330 -9.80 -5.64 -4.07
N ASP A 331 -8.93 -5.21 -4.96
CA ASP A 331 -9.21 -5.10 -6.39
C ASP A 331 -7.93 -5.33 -7.21
N ARG A 332 -8.06 -5.25 -8.53
CA ARG A 332 -6.94 -5.30 -9.47
C ARG A 332 -6.92 -4.03 -10.29
N CYS A 333 -5.74 -3.46 -10.48
CA CYS A 333 -5.58 -2.30 -11.35
C CYS A 333 -5.28 -2.73 -12.78
N GLY A 334 -4.35 -3.65 -12.95
CA GLY A 334 -3.81 -4.07 -14.25
C GLY A 334 -2.35 -3.63 -14.46
N TYR A 335 -1.89 -3.73 -15.71
CA TYR A 335 -0.48 -3.50 -16.05
C TYR A 335 -0.10 -2.01 -16.02
N GLY A 336 1.09 -1.71 -15.47
CA GLY A 336 1.67 -0.35 -15.52
C GLY A 336 0.81 0.69 -14.81
N CYS A 337 0.25 0.32 -13.65
CA CYS A 337 -0.76 1.12 -12.97
C CYS A 337 -0.20 2.33 -12.20
N SER A 338 0.91 2.14 -11.47
CA SER A 338 1.57 3.19 -10.68
C SER A 338 2.97 2.71 -10.23
N ASP A 339 3.73 3.54 -9.51
CA ASP A 339 5.15 3.35 -9.19
C ASP A 339 5.48 2.07 -8.40
N HIS A 340 4.52 1.48 -7.69
CA HIS A 340 4.71 0.19 -7.01
C HIS A 340 5.17 -0.91 -7.97
N ALA A 341 4.73 -0.85 -9.25
CA ALA A 341 5.10 -1.82 -10.27
C ALA A 341 6.61 -1.80 -10.56
N SER A 342 7.25 -0.62 -10.51
CA SER A 342 8.70 -0.46 -10.68
C SER A 342 9.49 -1.23 -9.61
N TRP A 343 9.03 -1.18 -8.35
CA TRP A 343 9.64 -1.91 -7.24
C TRP A 343 9.34 -3.40 -7.30
N TYR A 344 8.08 -3.77 -7.57
CA TYR A 344 7.68 -5.17 -7.72
C TYR A 344 8.49 -5.88 -8.81
N GLN A 345 8.68 -5.22 -9.95
CA GLN A 345 9.41 -5.75 -11.10
C GLN A 345 10.89 -6.01 -10.79
N GLN A 346 11.48 -5.26 -9.85
CA GLN A 346 12.82 -5.49 -9.32
C GLN A 346 12.88 -6.61 -8.25
N GLY A 347 11.76 -7.30 -8.00
CA GLY A 347 11.66 -8.36 -6.99
C GLY A 347 11.55 -7.84 -5.55
N ILE A 348 11.21 -6.56 -5.36
CA ILE A 348 11.05 -5.93 -4.05
C ILE A 348 9.58 -6.00 -3.64
N ALA A 349 9.33 -6.29 -2.35
CA ALA A 349 7.97 -6.30 -1.83
C ALA A 349 7.33 -4.90 -1.94
N ALA A 350 6.21 -4.83 -2.66
CA ALA A 350 5.46 -3.59 -2.85
C ALA A 350 3.97 -3.76 -2.53
N SER A 351 3.36 -2.74 -1.94
CA SER A 351 1.91 -2.66 -1.69
C SER A 351 1.34 -1.36 -2.23
N PHE A 352 0.06 -1.41 -2.64
CA PHE A 352 -0.64 -0.24 -3.16
C PHE A 352 -2.08 -0.16 -2.60
N PRO A 353 -2.28 0.51 -1.45
CA PRO A 353 -3.60 0.93 -1.00
C PRO A 353 -4.14 2.05 -1.91
N PHE A 354 -5.36 1.88 -2.40
CA PHE A 354 -6.05 2.78 -3.32
C PHE A 354 -7.39 3.27 -2.73
N GLU A 355 -7.86 4.42 -3.18
CA GLU A 355 -9.01 5.14 -2.61
C GLU A 355 -10.38 4.47 -2.77
N SER A 356 -10.53 3.59 -3.77
CA SER A 356 -11.79 2.92 -4.10
C SER A 356 -11.55 1.65 -4.91
N ARG A 357 -12.60 0.98 -5.37
CA ARG A 357 -12.45 0.02 -6.47
C ARG A 357 -12.14 0.75 -7.77
N MET A 358 -11.47 0.12 -8.72
CA MET A 358 -11.03 0.80 -9.95
C MET A 358 -12.21 1.36 -10.76
N ARG A 359 -13.33 0.61 -10.81
CA ARG A 359 -14.56 1.04 -11.48
C ARG A 359 -15.26 2.26 -10.83
N GLU A 360 -14.89 2.56 -9.58
CA GLU A 360 -15.45 3.61 -8.71
C GLU A 360 -14.48 4.80 -8.55
N ALA A 361 -13.30 4.73 -9.18
CA ALA A 361 -12.25 5.74 -9.07
C ALA A 361 -12.71 7.12 -9.59
N ASN A 362 -12.04 8.17 -9.10
CA ASN A 362 -12.29 9.54 -9.53
C ASN A 362 -12.19 9.68 -11.06
N ARG A 363 -13.29 10.15 -11.68
CA ARG A 363 -13.40 10.31 -13.14
C ARG A 363 -12.88 11.64 -13.66
N SER A 364 -12.36 12.49 -12.77
CA SER A 364 -11.84 13.81 -13.12
C SER A 364 -10.33 13.82 -13.30
N ILE A 365 -9.63 12.74 -12.93
CA ILE A 365 -8.17 12.62 -13.03
C ILE A 365 -7.69 12.88 -14.45
N HIS A 366 -6.43 13.31 -14.58
CA HIS A 366 -5.82 13.73 -15.84
C HIS A 366 -6.60 14.84 -16.60
N THR A 367 -7.43 15.63 -15.90
CA THR A 367 -8.15 16.78 -16.51
C THR A 367 -7.95 18.05 -15.68
N SER A 368 -8.41 19.18 -16.22
CA SER A 368 -8.45 20.44 -15.46
C SER A 368 -9.44 20.44 -14.29
N ASN A 369 -10.30 19.41 -14.19
CA ASN A 369 -11.34 19.28 -13.19
C ASN A 369 -10.92 18.39 -12.01
N ASP A 370 -9.72 17.81 -12.03
CA ASP A 370 -9.15 17.14 -10.85
C ASP A 370 -8.75 18.18 -9.80
N THR A 371 -9.76 18.75 -9.13
CA THR A 371 -9.65 19.80 -8.12
C THR A 371 -10.27 19.40 -6.78
N GLY A 372 -10.94 18.25 -6.72
CA GLY A 372 -11.63 17.77 -5.52
C GLY A 372 -10.67 17.02 -4.60
N PHE A 373 -10.78 17.25 -3.30
CA PHE A 373 -10.01 16.53 -2.29
C PHE A 373 -10.82 16.38 -1.00
N ASP A 374 -10.93 15.15 -0.51
CA ASP A 374 -11.55 14.78 0.76
C ASP A 374 -10.48 14.38 1.77
N ALA A 375 -10.04 15.36 2.57
CA ALA A 375 -9.08 15.11 3.65
C ALA A 375 -9.62 14.13 4.71
N SER A 376 -10.94 14.02 4.89
CA SER A 376 -11.54 13.11 5.87
C SER A 376 -11.42 11.65 5.43
N HIS A 377 -11.34 11.40 4.12
CA HIS A 377 -11.01 10.09 3.55
C HIS A 377 -9.49 9.86 3.57
N SER A 378 -8.71 10.82 3.04
CA SER A 378 -7.26 10.72 2.90
C SER A 378 -6.52 10.53 4.22
N ILE A 379 -7.06 11.00 5.35
CA ILE A 379 -6.48 10.75 6.67
C ILE A 379 -6.34 9.26 7.02
N ASN A 380 -7.18 8.39 6.46
CA ASN A 380 -7.05 6.94 6.66
C ASN A 380 -5.76 6.40 6.02
N PHE A 381 -5.38 6.93 4.86
CA PHE A 381 -4.13 6.59 4.16
C PHE A 381 -2.92 7.11 4.91
N ALA A 382 -2.95 8.35 5.41
CA ALA A 382 -1.88 8.91 6.26
C ALA A 382 -1.65 8.08 7.52
N LYS A 383 -2.71 7.61 8.17
CA LYS A 383 -2.60 6.75 9.35
C LYS A 383 -2.07 5.36 9.01
N LEU A 384 -2.53 4.75 7.91
CA LEU A 384 -1.99 3.48 7.42
C LEU A 384 -0.51 3.58 7.07
N ALA A 385 -0.09 4.66 6.38
CA ALA A 385 1.29 4.94 6.04
C ALA A 385 2.16 5.10 7.29
N ALA A 386 1.68 5.84 8.30
CA ALA A 386 2.35 5.98 9.59
C ALA A 386 2.51 4.64 10.32
N ALA A 387 1.45 3.80 10.33
CA ALA A 387 1.49 2.46 10.91
C ALA A 387 2.49 1.56 10.19
N TYR A 388 2.48 1.58 8.86
CA TYR A 388 3.42 0.82 8.03
C TYR A 388 4.87 1.19 8.32
N VAL A 389 5.19 2.49 8.36
CA VAL A 389 6.54 2.96 8.69
C VAL A 389 6.93 2.55 10.11
N ALA A 390 6.07 2.78 11.10
CA ALA A 390 6.36 2.43 12.49
C ALA A 390 6.58 0.92 12.68
N GLU A 391 5.75 0.08 12.07
CA GLU A 391 5.86 -1.37 12.23
C GLU A 391 6.96 -1.99 11.37
N LEU A 392 7.19 -1.52 10.14
CA LEU A 392 8.24 -2.12 9.31
C LEU A 392 9.63 -1.60 9.71
N ALA A 393 9.76 -0.31 10.04
CA ALA A 393 11.05 0.27 10.39
C ALA A 393 11.47 0.00 11.84
N LYS A 394 10.48 -0.19 12.73
CA LYS A 394 10.61 -0.41 14.18
C LYS A 394 11.33 0.72 14.92
N THR A 395 11.00 0.93 16.19
CA THR A 395 11.67 1.95 17.02
C THR A 395 13.04 1.48 17.48
N ALA A 396 14.05 2.32 17.33
CA ALA A 396 15.40 2.05 17.84
C ALA A 396 15.37 1.75 19.35
N GLY A 397 16.13 0.75 19.78
CA GLY A 397 16.17 0.28 21.15
C GLY A 397 14.96 -0.55 21.58
N SER A 398 13.92 -0.70 20.75
CA SER A 398 12.83 -1.64 21.08
C SER A 398 13.38 -3.07 21.06
N THR A 399 13.07 -3.89 22.06
CA THR A 399 13.24 -5.34 21.92
C THR A 399 11.91 -5.92 21.46
N PRO A 400 11.89 -6.90 20.53
CA PRO A 400 10.67 -7.64 20.25
C PRO A 400 10.04 -8.06 21.59
N PRO A 401 8.72 -7.91 21.77
CA PRO A 401 8.06 -8.48 22.93
C PRO A 401 8.48 -9.94 23.04
N PRO A 402 8.67 -10.48 24.27
CA PRO A 402 8.84 -11.91 24.41
C PRO A 402 7.71 -12.61 23.61
N PRO A 403 8.00 -13.72 22.92
CA PRO A 403 6.98 -14.47 22.20
C PRO A 403 5.75 -14.62 23.10
N PRO A 404 4.52 -14.53 22.56
CA PRO A 404 3.33 -14.79 23.37
C PRO A 404 3.59 -16.10 24.11
N THR A 405 3.63 -16.05 25.44
CA THR A 405 3.79 -17.27 26.23
C THR A 405 2.67 -18.19 25.82
N ASP A 406 2.99 -19.42 25.37
CA ASP A 406 1.99 -20.43 25.08
C ASP A 406 0.92 -20.36 26.17
N PRO A 407 -0.36 -20.18 25.80
CA PRO A 407 -1.37 -19.97 26.80
C PRO A 407 -1.42 -21.22 27.68
N THR A 408 -1.38 -21.05 29.00
CA THR A 408 -1.34 -22.16 29.96
C THR A 408 -2.47 -23.13 29.64
N PRO A 409 -2.19 -24.42 29.35
CA PRO A 409 -3.23 -25.37 28.99
C PRO A 409 -4.32 -25.43 30.06
N ILE A 410 -5.57 -25.34 29.61
CA ILE A 410 -6.74 -25.43 30.48
C ILE A 410 -7.25 -26.88 30.41
N GLN A 411 -7.50 -27.48 31.58
CA GLN A 411 -8.28 -28.71 31.68
C GLN A 411 -9.13 -28.67 32.94
N LYS A 412 -10.44 -28.87 32.81
CA LYS A 412 -11.36 -28.92 33.94
C LYS A 412 -12.40 -30.00 33.75
N VAL A 413 -12.68 -30.69 34.85
CA VAL A 413 -13.73 -31.71 34.95
C VAL A 413 -14.72 -31.25 36.03
N ILE A 414 -15.99 -31.22 35.67
CA ILE A 414 -17.11 -30.93 36.56
C ILE A 414 -17.94 -32.20 36.63
N THR A 415 -17.91 -32.88 37.77
CA THR A 415 -18.64 -34.12 38.02
C THR A 415 -19.95 -33.83 38.74
N GLY A 416 -20.93 -34.74 38.64
CA GLY A 416 -22.17 -34.63 39.42
C GLY A 416 -23.16 -33.61 38.84
N VAL A 417 -23.13 -33.40 37.52
CA VAL A 417 -24.09 -32.51 36.86
C VAL A 417 -25.44 -33.22 36.72
N ASP A 418 -26.44 -32.70 37.42
CA ASP A 418 -27.82 -33.15 37.34
C ASP A 418 -28.65 -32.16 36.51
N VAL A 419 -29.44 -32.69 35.57
CA VAL A 419 -30.31 -31.88 34.72
C VAL A 419 -31.69 -32.52 34.54
N GLY A 420 -32.74 -31.77 34.83
CA GLY A 420 -34.13 -32.21 34.64
C GLY A 420 -34.52 -32.29 33.16
N SER A 421 -35.54 -33.10 32.84
CA SER A 421 -36.08 -33.17 31.48
C SER A 421 -36.54 -31.79 30.99
N GLY A 422 -36.06 -31.39 29.82
CA GLY A 422 -36.30 -30.08 29.20
C GLY A 422 -35.54 -28.90 29.84
N GLN A 423 -34.84 -29.12 30.96
CA GLN A 423 -34.10 -28.08 31.69
C GLN A 423 -32.65 -27.97 31.21
N TRP A 424 -31.98 -26.90 31.64
CA TRP A 424 -30.61 -26.60 31.27
C TRP A 424 -29.71 -26.43 32.50
N GLN A 425 -28.48 -26.92 32.38
CA GLN A 425 -27.33 -26.51 33.19
C GLN A 425 -26.36 -25.73 32.32
N ARG A 426 -25.81 -24.65 32.86
CA ARG A 426 -25.09 -23.63 32.07
C ARG A 426 -23.68 -23.42 32.65
N PHE A 427 -22.68 -23.57 31.79
CA PHE A 427 -21.28 -23.34 32.15
C PHE A 427 -20.66 -22.38 31.15
N SER A 428 -19.58 -21.69 31.55
CA SER A 428 -18.85 -20.79 30.66
C SER A 428 -17.36 -20.79 30.93
N LEU A 429 -16.60 -20.43 29.90
CA LEU A 429 -15.16 -20.23 29.93
C LEU A 429 -14.81 -18.95 29.19
N ALA A 430 -14.20 -17.99 29.89
CA ALA A 430 -13.51 -16.88 29.25
C ALA A 430 -12.16 -17.39 28.72
N LEU A 431 -12.04 -17.53 27.40
CA LEU A 431 -10.85 -18.06 26.75
C LEU A 431 -9.98 -16.91 26.23
N GLY A 432 -8.69 -16.93 26.56
CA GLY A 432 -7.71 -16.01 25.99
C GLY A 432 -7.40 -16.31 24.52
N SER A 433 -6.60 -15.46 23.87
CA SER A 433 -6.09 -15.71 22.52
C SER A 433 -4.93 -16.73 22.53
N GLY A 434 -4.69 -17.37 21.37
CA GLY A 434 -3.49 -18.20 21.16
C GLY A 434 -3.67 -19.70 21.35
N TYR A 435 -4.82 -20.17 21.82
CA TYR A 435 -5.13 -21.61 21.89
C TYR A 435 -5.35 -22.18 20.48
N GLN A 436 -4.85 -23.40 20.25
CA GLN A 436 -4.96 -24.14 18.99
C GLN A 436 -6.19 -25.07 18.98
N GLU A 437 -6.68 -25.48 20.14
CA GLU A 437 -7.83 -26.38 20.25
C GLU A 437 -8.67 -26.04 21.49
N LEU A 438 -10.00 -26.07 21.36
CA LEU A 438 -10.94 -26.15 22.47
C LEU A 438 -11.78 -27.42 22.29
N LYS A 439 -11.74 -28.31 23.29
CA LYS A 439 -12.54 -29.53 23.32
C LYS A 439 -13.46 -29.54 24.54
N VAL A 440 -14.71 -29.90 24.34
CA VAL A 440 -15.75 -29.98 25.37
C VAL A 440 -16.46 -31.32 25.22
N SER A 441 -16.64 -32.07 26.30
CA SER A 441 -17.30 -33.37 26.27
C SER A 441 -18.08 -33.64 27.56
N ILE A 442 -19.18 -34.35 27.43
CA ILE A 442 -19.89 -34.95 28.56
C ILE A 442 -19.73 -36.47 28.56
N SER A 443 -19.77 -37.08 29.74
CA SER A 443 -19.69 -38.54 29.91
C SER A 443 -20.28 -38.99 31.25
N GLY A 444 -20.58 -40.29 31.36
CA GLY A 444 -21.02 -40.92 32.62
C GLY A 444 -22.45 -40.55 33.05
N GLY A 445 -22.78 -40.84 34.31
CA GLY A 445 -24.12 -40.61 34.86
C GLY A 445 -25.21 -41.55 34.31
N THR A 446 -26.47 -41.19 34.58
CA THR A 446 -27.68 -41.86 34.08
C THR A 446 -28.56 -40.88 33.31
N GLY A 447 -29.55 -41.38 32.57
CA GLY A 447 -30.43 -40.54 31.75
C GLY A 447 -29.89 -40.25 30.36
N ASP A 448 -30.33 -39.13 29.77
CA ASP A 448 -29.98 -38.65 28.44
C ASP A 448 -29.84 -37.12 28.44
N ALA A 449 -28.59 -36.66 28.52
CA ALA A 449 -28.21 -35.26 28.53
C ALA A 449 -27.48 -34.91 27.22
N ASP A 450 -27.90 -33.80 26.62
CA ASP A 450 -27.35 -33.27 25.38
C ASP A 450 -26.37 -32.12 25.67
N LEU A 451 -25.23 -32.12 24.99
CA LEU A 451 -24.24 -31.06 24.97
C LEU A 451 -24.55 -30.04 23.87
N TYR A 452 -24.57 -28.77 24.26
CA TYR A 452 -24.61 -27.62 23.37
C TYR A 452 -23.41 -26.73 23.68
N VAL A 453 -22.68 -26.33 22.64
CA VAL A 453 -21.59 -25.36 22.77
C VAL A 453 -21.85 -24.18 21.86
N ASN A 454 -21.66 -22.97 22.40
CA ASN A 454 -21.80 -21.72 21.66
C ASN A 454 -20.73 -20.70 22.08
N PHE A 455 -20.55 -19.65 21.29
CA PHE A 455 -19.60 -18.56 21.54
C PHE A 455 -20.32 -17.21 21.56
N GLY A 456 -19.96 -16.36 22.52
CA GLY A 456 -20.52 -15.01 22.70
C GLY A 456 -21.86 -14.96 23.43
N SER A 457 -22.64 -16.05 23.42
CA SER A 457 -23.91 -16.16 24.14
C SER A 457 -24.25 -17.61 24.52
N GLN A 458 -25.17 -17.77 25.49
CA GLN A 458 -25.72 -19.06 25.87
C GLN A 458 -26.43 -19.73 24.69
N SER A 459 -26.40 -21.06 24.67
CA SER A 459 -27.05 -21.88 23.64
C SER A 459 -28.58 -21.92 23.83
N SER A 460 -29.31 -22.02 22.72
CA SER A 460 -30.72 -22.36 22.69
C SER A 460 -30.92 -23.66 21.91
N THR A 461 -32.15 -24.17 21.83
CA THR A 461 -32.46 -25.32 20.96
C THR A 461 -32.36 -25.01 19.47
N SER A 462 -32.17 -23.73 19.08
CA SER A 462 -32.03 -23.28 17.69
C SER A 462 -30.75 -22.46 17.44
N THR A 463 -29.95 -22.20 18.47
CA THR A 463 -28.74 -21.37 18.39
C THR A 463 -27.63 -22.05 19.17
N TYR A 464 -26.71 -22.67 18.45
CA TYR A 464 -25.52 -23.33 18.96
C TYR A 464 -24.50 -23.45 17.83
N ARG A 465 -23.22 -23.58 18.18
CA ARG A 465 -22.15 -23.88 17.21
C ARG A 465 -21.89 -25.37 17.09
N CYS A 466 -22.11 -26.12 18.17
CA CYS A 466 -21.98 -27.57 18.16
C CYS A 466 -23.03 -28.22 19.06
N ARG A 467 -23.65 -29.26 18.52
CA ARG A 467 -24.48 -30.24 19.22
C ARG A 467 -24.26 -31.60 18.54
N PRO A 468 -23.79 -32.65 19.23
CA PRO A 468 -23.43 -33.92 18.59
C PRO A 468 -24.60 -34.81 18.10
N TYR A 469 -25.83 -34.60 18.59
CA TYR A 469 -27.01 -35.41 18.22
C TYR A 469 -26.84 -36.90 18.52
N LEU A 470 -26.19 -37.25 19.63
CA LEU A 470 -26.02 -38.63 20.05
C LEU A 470 -27.05 -38.98 21.11
N TYR A 471 -27.28 -40.28 21.29
CA TYR A 471 -28.11 -40.77 22.38
C TYR A 471 -27.24 -41.02 23.62
N GLY A 472 -27.71 -40.55 24.77
CA GLY A 472 -27.06 -40.73 26.06
C GLY A 472 -25.95 -39.71 26.32
N ASN A 473 -25.29 -39.85 27.46
CA ASN A 473 -24.45 -38.79 28.02
C ASN A 473 -23.02 -38.71 27.44
N ASN A 474 -22.71 -39.40 26.35
CA ASN A 474 -21.36 -39.46 25.77
C ASN A 474 -21.28 -38.61 24.50
N GLU A 475 -21.06 -37.31 24.67
CA GLU A 475 -21.05 -36.34 23.58
C GLU A 475 -19.79 -35.47 23.62
N SER A 476 -19.29 -35.03 22.46
CA SER A 476 -18.09 -34.18 22.37
C SER A 476 -18.17 -33.18 21.22
N CYS A 477 -17.63 -31.99 21.46
CA CYS A 477 -17.44 -30.90 20.50
C CYS A 477 -15.96 -30.46 20.51
N THR A 478 -15.37 -30.26 19.34
CA THR A 478 -13.99 -29.79 19.19
C THR A 478 -13.94 -28.61 18.22
N PHE A 479 -13.17 -27.58 18.58
CA PHE A 479 -12.97 -26.37 17.80
C PHE A 479 -11.47 -26.13 17.62
N ASN A 480 -11.03 -25.99 16.37
CA ASN A 480 -9.65 -25.65 16.03
C ASN A 480 -9.49 -24.13 16.00
N ALA A 481 -8.36 -23.62 16.52
CA ALA A 481 -8.06 -22.20 16.67
C ALA A 481 -9.25 -21.38 17.23
N PRO A 482 -9.75 -21.72 18.43
CA PRO A 482 -10.93 -21.06 19.01
C PRO A 482 -10.70 -19.55 19.19
N SER A 483 -11.70 -18.74 18.85
CA SER A 483 -11.67 -17.30 19.10
C SER A 483 -11.56 -16.99 20.59
N ALA A 484 -10.78 -15.97 20.93
CA ALA A 484 -10.74 -15.40 22.28
C ALA A 484 -12.12 -14.81 22.63
N GLY A 485 -12.56 -14.97 23.87
CA GLY A 485 -13.85 -14.52 24.36
C GLY A 485 -14.61 -15.58 25.15
N ASN A 486 -15.90 -15.35 25.37
CA ASN A 486 -16.73 -16.20 26.22
C ASN A 486 -17.30 -17.38 25.44
N TRP A 487 -16.92 -18.58 25.85
CA TRP A 487 -17.50 -19.84 25.40
C TRP A 487 -18.53 -20.33 26.42
N TYR A 488 -19.65 -20.86 25.94
CA TYR A 488 -20.74 -21.39 26.75
C TYR A 488 -20.87 -22.89 26.49
N PHE A 489 -20.83 -23.67 27.56
CA PHE A 489 -20.98 -25.13 27.55
C PHE A 489 -22.28 -25.44 28.29
N ASP A 490 -23.32 -25.76 27.54
CA ASP A 490 -24.67 -25.90 28.07
C ASP A 490 -25.12 -27.34 27.94
N ILE A 491 -25.66 -27.89 29.02
CA ILE A 491 -26.15 -29.27 29.07
C ILE A 491 -27.65 -29.23 29.23
N ARG A 492 -28.38 -29.89 28.34
CA ARG A 492 -29.84 -29.97 28.37
C ARG A 492 -30.28 -31.39 28.63
N GLY A 493 -31.21 -31.61 29.55
CA GLY A 493 -31.79 -32.94 29.76
C GLY A 493 -32.79 -33.25 28.66
N TYR A 494 -32.48 -34.16 27.72
CA TYR A 494 -33.50 -34.75 26.86
C TYR A 494 -34.44 -35.60 27.72
N SER A 495 -33.85 -36.43 28.58
CA SER A 495 -34.51 -37.02 29.75
C SER A 495 -33.83 -36.57 31.04
N GLN A 496 -34.47 -36.80 32.19
CA GLN A 496 -33.85 -36.48 33.48
C GLN A 496 -32.53 -37.25 33.60
N SER A 497 -31.45 -36.52 33.82
CA SER A 497 -30.10 -37.07 33.88
C SER A 497 -29.42 -36.67 35.16
N SER A 498 -28.63 -37.59 35.73
CA SER A 498 -27.96 -37.37 37.00
C SER A 498 -26.53 -37.91 36.97
N GLY A 499 -25.62 -37.22 37.65
CA GLY A 499 -24.23 -37.65 37.76
C GLY A 499 -23.39 -37.48 36.50
N VAL A 500 -23.81 -36.63 35.54
CA VAL A 500 -23.07 -36.38 34.30
C VAL A 500 -21.76 -35.66 34.62
N SER A 501 -20.68 -35.99 33.89
CA SER A 501 -19.39 -35.33 34.01
C SER A 501 -19.09 -34.50 32.76
N LEU A 502 -18.98 -33.18 32.93
CA LEU A 502 -18.55 -32.23 31.90
C LEU A 502 -17.04 -32.05 31.97
N THR A 503 -16.34 -32.32 30.88
CA THR A 503 -14.90 -32.07 30.72
C THR A 503 -14.68 -31.05 29.62
N TYR A 504 -13.83 -30.07 29.86
CA TYR A 504 -13.35 -29.17 28.81
C TYR A 504 -11.85 -28.93 28.92
N SER A 505 -11.20 -28.80 27.77
CA SER A 505 -9.77 -28.53 27.66
C SER A 505 -9.47 -27.54 26.54
N ALA A 506 -8.49 -26.66 26.76
CA ALA A 506 -7.93 -25.80 25.72
C ALA A 506 -6.41 -25.85 25.75
N LYS A 507 -5.78 -26.00 24.59
CA LYS A 507 -4.32 -26.07 24.42
C LYS A 507 -3.89 -25.31 23.18
#